data_AF-A0A0F4V126-F1
#
_entry.id   AF-A0A0F4V126-F1
#
_cell.length_a   1.000
_cell.length_b   1.000
_cell.length_c   1.000
_cell.angle_alpha   90.00
_cell.angle_beta   90.00
_cell.angle_gamma   90.00
#
_symmetry.space_group_name_H-M   'P 1'
#
loop_
_entity.id
_entity.type
_entity.pdbx_description
1 polymer ?
#
loop_
_entity_poly.entity_id
_entity_poly.type
_entity_poly.pdbx_seq_one_letter_code
_entity_poly.pdbx_strand_id
1 'polypeptide(L)'
;MPSEDEYLVKNLSARLSEEIENLPRDGKDHELTIKIKGNRGHINLGHQTFDIKTAKEPPPEGSDRTRECPQCHRGTWRYTQLCMHCDYNLHRHDEVAEHEKEQARKDRNNLQMLKICVTCVGIAVLSFFVRDFLPETLKPWAVGLTGVFGFFAFMIMTSHK
;
A
#
# COMPACT_ATOMS: atom_id res chain seq x y z
N MET A 1 -32.55 1.78 -34.42
CA MET A 1 -32.09 0.65 -35.28
C MET A 1 -30.59 0.56 -35.10
N PRO A 2 -30.05 -0.51 -34.50
CA PRO A 2 -28.61 -0.72 -34.48
C PRO A 2 -28.16 -0.88 -35.92
N SER A 3 -27.17 -0.09 -36.34
CA SER A 3 -26.71 -0.08 -37.73
C SER A 3 -26.17 -1.47 -38.09
N GLU A 4 -26.38 -1.91 -39.33
CA GLU A 4 -25.86 -3.19 -39.84
C GLU A 4 -24.35 -3.38 -39.58
N ASP A 5 -23.63 -2.26 -39.48
CA ASP A 5 -22.22 -2.20 -39.11
C ASP A 5 -21.92 -2.75 -37.72
N GLU A 6 -22.77 -2.49 -36.71
CA GLU A 6 -22.54 -2.94 -35.34
C GLU A 6 -22.67 -4.46 -35.21
N TYR A 7 -23.62 -5.04 -35.96
CA TYR A 7 -23.78 -6.50 -36.05
C TYR A 7 -22.59 -7.15 -36.79
N LEU A 8 -22.10 -6.54 -37.87
CA LEU A 8 -20.93 -7.00 -38.60
C LEU A 8 -19.66 -6.98 -37.73
N VAL A 9 -19.42 -5.89 -37.00
CA VAL A 9 -18.27 -5.75 -36.10
C VAL A 9 -18.32 -6.81 -34.99
N LYS A 10 -19.49 -7.02 -34.38
CA LYS A 10 -19.67 -8.03 -33.33
C LYS A 10 -19.47 -9.47 -33.83
N ASN A 11 -19.90 -9.76 -35.05
CA ASN A 11 -19.72 -11.09 -35.65
C ASN A 11 -18.25 -11.34 -36.05
N LEU A 12 -17.57 -10.32 -36.57
CA LEU A 12 -16.13 -10.37 -36.85
C LEU A 12 -15.30 -10.56 -35.57
N SER A 13 -15.61 -9.82 -34.51
CA SER A 13 -14.89 -9.94 -33.24
C SER A 13 -15.09 -11.31 -32.62
N ALA A 14 -16.30 -11.87 -32.67
CA ALA A 14 -16.58 -13.21 -32.14
C ALA A 14 -15.81 -14.30 -32.89
N ARG A 15 -15.80 -14.26 -34.23
CA ARG A 15 -15.02 -15.20 -35.05
C ARG A 15 -13.51 -15.09 -34.80
N LEU A 16 -13.01 -13.86 -34.66
CA LEU A 16 -11.60 -13.63 -34.37
C LEU A 16 -11.20 -14.25 -33.02
N SER A 17 -12.03 -14.04 -31.99
CA SER A 17 -11.80 -14.61 -30.66
C SER A 17 -11.81 -16.14 -30.68
N GLU A 18 -12.73 -16.76 -31.43
CA GLU A 18 -12.81 -18.21 -31.58
C GLU A 18 -11.60 -18.78 -32.31
N GLU A 19 -11.13 -18.13 -33.38
CA GLU A 19 -9.94 -18.55 -34.11
C GLU A 19 -8.68 -18.44 -33.25
N ILE A 20 -8.58 -17.39 -32.42
CA ILE A 20 -7.47 -17.19 -31.45
C ILE A 20 -7.49 -18.27 -30.37
N GLU A 21 -8.67 -18.65 -29.87
CA GLU A 21 -8.80 -19.69 -28.84
C GLU A 21 -8.39 -21.08 -29.35
N ASN A 22 -8.54 -21.32 -30.66
CA ASN A 22 -8.15 -22.56 -31.32
C ASN A 22 -6.65 -22.64 -31.72
N LEU A 23 -5.85 -21.60 -31.43
CA LEU A 23 -4.42 -21.64 -31.76
C LEU A 23 -3.63 -22.59 -30.84
N PRO A 24 -2.59 -23.28 -31.37
CA PRO A 24 -1.69 -24.08 -30.57
C PRO A 24 -0.98 -23.24 -29.49
N ARG A 25 -0.95 -23.72 -28.25
CA ARG A 25 -0.20 -23.09 -27.14
C ARG A 25 1.27 -23.50 -27.13
N ASP A 26 1.94 -23.42 -28.28
CA ASP A 26 3.32 -23.88 -28.47
C ASP A 26 4.37 -22.74 -28.35
N GLY A 27 3.93 -21.51 -28.11
CA GLY A 27 4.80 -20.34 -27.91
C GLY A 27 5.52 -19.87 -29.17
N LYS A 28 5.06 -20.30 -30.36
CA LYS A 28 5.58 -19.86 -31.66
C LYS A 28 4.65 -18.84 -32.30
N ASP A 29 5.20 -18.07 -33.23
CA ASP A 29 4.43 -17.15 -34.04
C ASP A 29 3.57 -17.95 -35.04
N HIS A 30 2.24 -17.73 -34.99
CA HIS A 30 1.29 -18.32 -35.93
C HIS A 30 0.64 -17.23 -36.77
N GLU A 31 0.63 -17.44 -38.08
CA GLU A 31 0.01 -16.52 -39.03
C GLU A 31 -1.48 -16.84 -39.22
N LEU A 32 -2.35 -15.87 -38.99
CA LEU A 32 -3.79 -15.98 -39.23
C LEU A 32 -4.18 -15.16 -40.46
N THR A 33 -4.67 -15.83 -41.51
CA THR A 33 -5.15 -15.16 -42.72
C THR A 33 -6.68 -15.06 -42.71
N ILE A 34 -7.22 -13.86 -42.54
CA ILE A 34 -8.66 -13.63 -42.51
C ILE A 34 -9.13 -13.10 -43.87
N LYS A 35 -10.00 -13.86 -44.54
CA LYS A 35 -10.63 -13.45 -45.80
C LYS A 35 -11.97 -12.77 -45.53
N ILE A 36 -11.98 -11.45 -45.53
CA ILE A 36 -13.21 -10.66 -45.41
C ILE A 36 -13.81 -10.44 -46.80
N LYS A 37 -15.04 -10.93 -47.03
CA LYS A 37 -15.80 -10.63 -48.25
C LYS A 37 -16.68 -9.41 -48.01
N GLY A 38 -16.36 -8.28 -48.65
CA GLY A 38 -17.18 -7.07 -48.64
C GLY A 38 -16.77 -6.11 -49.75
N ASN A 39 -17.74 -5.55 -50.48
CA ASN A 39 -17.50 -4.53 -51.48
C ASN A 39 -17.43 -3.16 -50.79
N ARG A 40 -16.27 -2.81 -50.24
CA ARG A 40 -15.93 -1.45 -49.83
C ARG A 40 -14.70 -1.08 -50.63
N GLY A 41 -14.86 -0.14 -51.56
CA GLY A 41 -13.80 0.25 -52.50
C GLY A 41 -12.48 0.51 -51.79
N HIS A 42 -11.40 -0.05 -52.35
CA HIS A 42 -10.00 0.22 -51.98
C HIS A 42 -9.71 0.28 -50.48
N ILE A 43 -9.92 -0.82 -49.78
CA ILE A 43 -9.28 -1.01 -48.48
C ILE A 43 -7.85 -1.52 -48.74
N ASN A 44 -6.91 -0.60 -48.99
CA ASN A 44 -5.48 -0.88 -48.88
C ASN A 44 -5.12 -0.98 -47.38
N LEU A 45 -5.60 -2.04 -46.72
CA LEU A 45 -4.98 -2.50 -45.49
C LEU A 45 -3.66 -3.13 -45.90
N GLY A 46 -2.59 -2.34 -45.91
CA GLY A 46 -1.23 -2.90 -45.96
C GLY A 46 -1.04 -3.92 -44.83
N HIS A 47 0.07 -4.66 -44.83
CA HIS A 47 0.42 -5.54 -43.71
C HIS A 47 0.38 -4.73 -42.40
N GLN A 48 -0.67 -4.95 -41.60
CA GLN A 48 -0.81 -4.38 -40.27
C GLN A 48 -0.58 -5.53 -39.29
N THR A 49 0.61 -5.52 -38.70
CA THR A 49 0.95 -6.46 -37.63
C THR A 49 0.29 -5.96 -36.36
N PHE A 50 -0.76 -6.64 -35.90
CA PHE A 50 -1.35 -6.40 -34.59
C PHE A 50 -0.67 -7.32 -33.57
N ASP A 51 0.22 -6.75 -32.76
CA ASP A 51 0.90 -7.48 -31.70
C ASP A 51 -0.02 -7.60 -30.49
N ILE A 52 -0.76 -8.71 -30.39
CA ILE A 52 -1.70 -8.98 -29.29
C ILE A 52 -0.90 -9.55 -28.13
N LYS A 53 -0.35 -8.70 -27.28
CA LYS A 53 0.28 -9.11 -26.01
C LYS A 53 -0.79 -9.62 -25.04
N THR A 54 -1.08 -10.91 -25.08
CA THR A 54 -2.15 -11.54 -24.29
C THR A 54 -1.81 -11.72 -22.82
N ALA A 55 -0.52 -11.67 -22.45
CA ALA A 55 -0.08 -11.94 -21.09
C ALA A 55 0.49 -10.67 -20.44
N LYS A 56 0.07 -10.40 -19.20
CA LYS A 56 0.82 -9.53 -18.29
C LYS A 56 2.24 -10.10 -18.24
N GLU A 57 3.20 -9.43 -18.89
CA GLU A 57 4.60 -9.90 -18.91
C GLU A 57 5.12 -9.98 -17.46
N PRO A 58 5.74 -11.10 -17.05
CA PRO A 58 6.35 -11.21 -15.73
C PRO A 58 7.51 -10.22 -15.61
N PRO A 59 7.76 -9.67 -14.41
CA PRO A 59 8.89 -8.79 -14.21
C PRO A 59 10.22 -9.54 -14.44
N PRO A 60 11.25 -8.87 -14.98
CA PRO A 60 12.54 -9.51 -15.21
C PRO A 60 13.14 -10.00 -13.88
N GLU A 61 13.60 -11.26 -13.89
CA GLU A 61 14.22 -11.92 -12.73
C GLU A 61 15.47 -11.15 -12.28
N GLY A 62 15.62 -10.93 -10.98
CA GLY A 62 16.73 -10.15 -10.41
C GLY A 62 16.61 -8.62 -10.53
N SER A 63 15.52 -8.10 -11.08
CA SER A 63 15.25 -6.65 -11.08
C SER A 63 14.59 -6.19 -9.77
N ASP A 64 14.84 -4.95 -9.35
CA ASP A 64 14.18 -4.28 -8.21
C ASP A 64 12.66 -4.06 -8.40
N ARG A 65 12.15 -4.46 -9.57
CA ARG A 65 10.73 -4.38 -9.95
C ARG A 65 9.96 -5.66 -9.63
N THR A 66 10.66 -6.73 -9.24
CA THR A 66 10.06 -7.99 -8.78
C THR A 66 9.80 -7.95 -7.28
N ARG A 67 8.63 -8.42 -6.86
CA ARG A 67 8.36 -8.81 -5.48
C ARG A 67 7.63 -10.13 -5.42
N GLU A 68 7.65 -10.78 -4.27
CA GLU A 68 6.86 -11.97 -4.01
C GLU A 68 5.49 -11.59 -3.45
N CYS A 69 4.43 -12.25 -3.91
CA CYS A 69 3.10 -12.08 -3.33
C CYS A 69 2.99 -12.84 -1.99
N PRO A 70 2.54 -12.20 -0.89
CA PRO A 70 2.44 -12.85 0.42
C PRO A 70 1.36 -13.93 0.50
N GLN A 71 0.42 -13.99 -0.46
CA GLN A 71 -0.65 -15.00 -0.46
C GLN A 71 -0.30 -16.23 -1.31
N CYS A 72 0.28 -16.02 -2.51
CA CYS A 72 0.51 -17.10 -3.47
C CYS A 72 1.98 -17.41 -3.73
N HIS A 73 2.90 -16.66 -3.12
CA HIS A 73 4.35 -16.86 -3.21
C HIS A 73 4.93 -16.77 -4.62
N ARG A 74 4.19 -16.19 -5.57
CA ARG A 74 4.65 -15.98 -6.95
C ARG A 74 5.24 -14.60 -7.14
N GLY A 75 6.25 -14.53 -8.00
CA GLY A 75 6.83 -13.27 -8.46
C GLY A 75 5.78 -12.41 -9.18
N THR A 76 5.64 -11.17 -8.73
CA THR A 76 4.73 -10.18 -9.29
C THR A 76 5.38 -8.80 -9.31
N TRP A 77 4.77 -7.86 -10.00
CA TRP A 77 5.30 -6.50 -10.10
C TRP A 77 5.22 -5.80 -8.74
N ARG A 78 6.31 -5.13 -8.36
CA ARG A 78 6.42 -4.41 -7.08
C ARG A 78 5.40 -3.28 -6.94
N TYR A 79 5.17 -2.54 -8.00
CA TYR A 79 4.35 -1.32 -7.98
C TYR A 79 2.90 -1.55 -8.42
N THR A 80 2.47 -2.81 -8.63
CA THR A 80 1.07 -3.09 -8.93
C THR A 80 0.24 -3.20 -7.65
N GLN A 81 -0.97 -2.65 -7.70
CA GLN A 81 -1.92 -2.73 -6.61
C GLN A 81 -2.40 -4.18 -6.38
N LEU A 82 -2.61 -4.93 -7.45
CA LEU A 82 -3.08 -6.32 -7.41
C LEU A 82 -1.98 -7.27 -7.88
N CYS A 83 -1.94 -8.47 -7.30
CA CYS A 83 -1.09 -9.54 -7.77
C CYS A 83 -1.53 -9.99 -9.18
N MET A 84 -0.58 -10.19 -10.09
CA MET A 84 -0.88 -10.66 -11.44
C MET A 84 -1.40 -12.10 -11.52
N HIS A 85 -1.28 -12.89 -10.43
CA HIS A 85 -1.62 -14.32 -10.38
C HIS A 85 -2.91 -14.62 -9.60
N CYS A 86 -3.16 -13.90 -8.51
CA CYS A 86 -4.28 -14.16 -7.61
C CYS A 86 -5.13 -12.93 -7.30
N ASP A 87 -4.84 -11.79 -7.95
CA ASP A 87 -5.51 -10.50 -7.74
C ASP A 87 -5.54 -10.02 -6.27
N TYR A 88 -4.63 -10.53 -5.44
CA TYR A 88 -4.48 -10.06 -4.07
C TYR A 88 -4.06 -8.60 -4.01
N ASN A 89 -4.70 -7.80 -3.15
CA ASN A 89 -4.36 -6.38 -2.99
C ASN A 89 -3.11 -6.22 -2.13
N LEU A 90 -2.01 -6.01 -2.82
CA LEU A 90 -0.69 -5.89 -2.23
C LEU A 90 -0.48 -4.53 -1.55
N HIS A 91 -1.02 -3.44 -2.11
CA HIS A 91 -0.92 -2.11 -1.47
C HIS A 91 -1.60 -2.09 -0.11
N ARG A 92 -2.79 -2.68 0.00
CA ARG A 92 -3.51 -2.76 1.27
C ARG A 92 -2.72 -3.55 2.31
N HIS A 93 -2.03 -4.61 1.89
CA HIS A 93 -1.17 -5.38 2.79
C HIS A 93 0.02 -4.54 3.27
N ASP A 94 0.67 -3.78 2.38
CA ASP A 94 1.77 -2.90 2.73
C ASP A 94 1.31 -1.77 3.67
N GLU A 95 0.14 -1.17 3.42
CA GLU A 95 -0.48 -0.16 4.30
C GLU A 95 -0.74 -0.69 5.71
N VAL A 96 -1.28 -1.92 5.83
CA VAL A 96 -1.50 -2.56 7.13
C VAL A 96 -0.17 -2.77 7.84
N ALA A 97 0.85 -3.28 7.15
CA ALA A 97 2.16 -3.52 7.73
C ALA A 97 2.85 -2.23 8.19
N GLU A 98 2.73 -1.13 7.44
CA GLU A 98 3.25 0.18 7.86
C GLU A 98 2.46 0.76 9.03
N HIS A 99 1.13 0.64 9.02
CA HIS A 99 0.29 1.08 10.12
C HIS A 99 0.59 0.34 11.43
N GLU A 100 0.82 -0.96 11.37
CA GLU A 100 1.24 -1.76 12.54
C GLU A 100 2.61 -1.30 13.07
N LYS A 101 3.58 -1.00 12.20
CA LYS A 101 4.87 -0.44 12.62
C LYS A 101 4.72 0.93 13.28
N GLU A 102 3.86 1.78 12.74
CA GLU A 102 3.58 3.09 13.32
C GLU A 102 2.89 2.98 14.69
N GLN A 103 1.92 2.08 14.83
CA GLN A 103 1.28 1.79 16.11
C GLN A 103 2.28 1.27 17.14
N ALA A 104 3.14 0.32 16.77
CA ALA A 104 4.18 -0.19 17.65
C ALA A 104 5.17 0.91 18.09
N ARG A 105 5.47 1.89 17.22
CA ARG A 105 6.27 3.06 17.58
C ARG A 105 5.53 3.99 18.54
N LYS A 106 4.25 4.27 18.30
CA LYS A 106 3.41 5.08 19.17
C LYS A 106 3.30 4.47 20.57
N ASP A 107 3.08 3.16 20.67
CA ASP A 107 2.98 2.46 21.95
C ASP A 107 4.27 2.53 22.77
N ARG A 108 5.43 2.39 22.12
CA ARG A 108 6.74 2.55 22.77
C ARG A 108 6.93 3.97 23.31
N ASN A 109 6.56 4.98 22.52
CA ASN A 109 6.67 6.38 22.93
C ASN A 109 5.70 6.71 24.07
N ASN A 110 4.47 6.18 24.03
CA ASN A 110 3.48 6.35 25.08
C ASN A 110 3.97 5.73 26.41
N LEU A 111 4.58 4.55 26.38
CA LEU A 111 5.18 3.94 27.57
C LEU A 111 6.33 4.77 28.16
N GLN A 112 7.19 5.35 27.31
CA GLN A 112 8.25 6.24 27.76
C GLN A 112 7.69 7.52 28.39
N MET A 113 6.70 8.14 27.75
CA MET A 113 6.03 9.34 28.27
C MET A 113 5.29 9.06 29.58
N LEU A 114 4.65 7.91 29.72
CA LEU A 114 4.02 7.48 30.97
C LEU A 114 5.06 7.38 32.11
N LYS A 115 6.21 6.76 31.85
CA LYS A 115 7.30 6.67 32.84
C LYS A 115 7.80 8.04 33.28
N ILE A 116 7.98 8.96 32.33
CA ILE A 116 8.39 10.34 32.62
C ILE A 116 7.34 11.02 33.50
N CYS A 117 6.04 10.91 33.15
CA CYS A 117 4.95 11.49 33.92
C CYS A 117 4.92 10.96 35.37
N VAL A 118 4.98 9.63 35.55
CA VAL A 118 5.02 8.99 36.88
C VAL A 118 6.23 9.46 37.68
N THR A 119 7.39 9.59 37.05
CA THR A 119 8.61 10.07 37.71
C THR A 119 8.47 11.52 38.16
N CYS A 120 7.93 12.41 37.32
CA CYS A 120 7.69 13.82 37.67
C CYS A 120 6.70 13.96 38.83
N VAL A 121 5.61 13.18 38.82
CA VAL A 121 4.63 13.16 39.93
C VAL A 121 5.30 12.65 41.22
N GLY A 122 6.10 11.59 41.13
CA GLY A 122 6.84 11.06 42.27
C GLY A 122 7.80 12.09 42.90
N ILE A 123 8.55 12.83 42.06
CA ILE A 123 9.43 13.91 42.53
C ILE A 123 8.64 15.05 43.15
N ALA A 124 7.51 15.44 42.56
CA ALA A 124 6.65 16.49 43.12
C ALA A 124 6.14 16.08 44.51
N VAL A 125 5.58 14.87 44.65
CA VAL A 125 5.10 14.35 45.94
C VAL A 125 6.24 14.26 46.97
N LEU A 126 7.40 13.72 46.58
CA LEU A 126 8.54 13.62 47.47
C LEU A 126 9.03 15.01 47.91
N SER A 127 9.15 15.96 46.99
CA SER A 127 9.56 17.34 47.30
C SER A 127 8.60 18.03 48.26
N PHE A 128 7.30 17.73 48.14
CA PHE A 128 6.27 18.24 49.03
C PHE A 128 6.40 17.66 50.45
N PHE A 129 6.62 16.35 50.59
CA PHE A 129 6.81 15.71 51.90
C PHE A 129 8.12 16.12 52.59
N VAL A 130 9.22 16.23 51.85
CA VAL A 130 10.52 16.57 52.43
C VAL A 130 10.52 18.04 52.91
N ARG A 131 9.69 18.92 52.33
CA ARG A 131 9.55 20.33 52.78
C ARG A 131 9.34 20.47 54.29
N ASP A 132 8.62 19.55 54.92
CA ASP A 132 8.33 19.59 56.36
C ASP A 132 9.56 19.33 57.24
N PHE A 133 10.60 18.70 56.68
CA PHE A 133 11.87 18.41 57.36
C PHE A 133 12.97 19.42 57.02
N LEU A 134 12.73 20.41 56.15
CA LEU A 134 13.74 21.39 55.73
C LEU A 134 13.73 22.68 56.57
N PRO A 135 14.91 23.30 56.79
CA PRO A 135 15.02 24.60 57.44
C PRO A 135 14.31 25.71 56.64
N GLU A 136 13.88 26.75 57.35
CA GLU A 136 13.06 27.89 56.87
C GLU A 136 13.55 28.51 55.54
N THR A 137 14.86 28.52 55.30
CA THR A 137 15.51 29.10 54.11
C THR A 137 15.31 28.29 52.83
N LEU A 138 15.07 26.97 52.93
CA LEU A 138 14.94 26.06 51.79
C LEU A 138 13.49 25.67 51.47
N LYS A 139 12.55 25.91 52.40
CA LYS A 139 11.11 25.72 52.17
C LYS A 139 10.56 26.38 50.89
N PRO A 140 10.91 27.63 50.53
CA PRO A 140 10.39 28.25 49.30
C PRO A 140 10.92 27.58 48.02
N TRP A 141 12.16 27.06 48.04
CA TRP A 141 12.74 26.30 46.92
C TRP A 141 12.01 24.97 46.69
N ALA A 142 11.64 24.28 47.76
CA ALA A 142 10.86 23.05 47.66
C ALA A 142 9.49 23.28 47.01
N VAL A 143 8.78 24.36 47.39
CA VAL A 143 7.49 24.73 46.77
C VAL A 143 7.63 25.08 45.29
N GLY A 144 8.69 25.81 44.93
CA GLY A 144 9.00 26.12 43.54
C GLY A 144 9.20 24.86 42.70
N LEU A 145 9.96 23.89 43.22
CA LEU A 145 10.19 22.61 42.55
C LEU A 145 8.89 21.80 42.40
N THR A 146 8.07 21.70 43.45
CA THR A 146 6.78 21.00 43.38
C THR A 146 5.88 21.60 42.29
N GLY A 147 5.82 22.94 42.22
CA GLY A 147 5.03 23.65 41.20
C GLY A 147 5.52 23.41 39.78
N VAL A 148 6.83 23.45 39.54
CA VAL A 148 7.41 23.22 38.21
C VAL A 148 7.19 21.77 37.74
N PHE A 149 7.46 20.78 38.60
CA PHE A 149 7.26 19.38 38.24
C PHE A 149 5.77 19.01 38.10
N GLY A 150 4.89 19.60 38.91
CA GLY A 150 3.44 19.47 38.78
C GLY A 150 2.91 20.07 37.47
N PHE A 151 3.38 21.26 37.09
CA PHE A 151 3.03 21.90 35.82
C PHE A 151 3.54 21.10 34.62
N PHE A 152 4.76 20.56 34.69
CA PHE A 152 5.33 19.74 33.62
C PHE A 152 4.54 18.44 33.42
N ALA A 153 4.14 17.77 34.50
CA ALA A 153 3.26 16.60 34.43
C ALA A 153 1.88 16.93 33.84
N PHE A 154 1.31 18.09 34.18
CA PHE A 154 0.06 18.56 33.60
C PHE A 154 0.16 18.82 32.10
N MET A 155 1.22 19.50 31.65
CA MET A 155 1.48 19.76 30.22
C MET A 155 1.61 18.45 29.42
N ILE A 156 2.32 17.45 29.96
CA ILE A 156 2.46 16.13 29.34
C ILE A 156 1.09 15.45 29.20
N MET A 157 0.24 15.50 30.24
CA MET A 157 -1.12 14.95 30.17
C MET A 157 -2.00 15.67 29.15
N THR A 158 -1.96 17.01 29.10
CA THR A 158 -2.79 17.78 28.16
C THR A 158 -2.36 17.60 26.71
N SER A 159 -1.08 17.36 26.46
CA SER A 159 -0.56 17.08 25.11
C SER A 159 -0.92 15.68 24.59
N HIS A 160 -1.46 14.81 25.43
CA HIS A 160 -1.85 13.43 25.10
C HIS A 160 -3.38 13.32 24.82
N LYS A 161 -4.12 14.44 24.81
CA LYS A 161 -5.53 14.48 24.45
C LYS A 161 -5.70 14.94 23.00
#